data_AF-A0A7R9JJV5-F1
#
_entry.id   AF-A0A7R9JJV5-F1
#
_cell.length_a   1.000
_cell.length_b   1.000
_cell.length_c   1.000
_cell.angle_alpha   90.00
_cell.angle_beta   90.00
_cell.angle_gamma   90.00
#
_symmetry.space_group_name_H-M   'P 1'
#
loop_
_entity.id
_entity.type
_entity.pdbx_description
1 polymer ?
#
loop_
_entity_poly.entity_id
_entity_poly.type
_entity_poly.pdbx_seq_one_letter_code
_entity_poly.pdbx_strand_id
1 'polypeptide(L)'
;MVFVNPYGGKKKGLQIYEKRVMPLFELAGVHTTITITQSANHARDTLLSCSFDNIDAITCVGGDGTFAEVFNGLVLRTAKDKGIDQNDPEAILPTPSLRVGIIPAGSTDTMAYCFHGTTDVQTAVLLIIFGDSVGLDLCSVHSNATLLRYYSSVISYGYLGDVVRDSERFRWMGPKRYDYSGKNC
;
A
#
# COMPACT_ATOMS: atom_id res chain seq x y z
N MET A 1 -13.88 0.40 1.79
CA MET A 1 -13.35 -0.98 1.56
C MET A 1 -12.01 -1.13 2.26
N VAL A 2 -11.71 -2.28 2.88
CA VAL A 2 -10.46 -2.51 3.64
C VAL A 2 -9.72 -3.74 3.12
N PHE A 3 -8.50 -3.58 2.62
CA PHE A 3 -7.59 -4.68 2.30
C PHE A 3 -6.73 -5.04 3.51
N VAL A 4 -6.67 -6.32 3.86
CA VAL A 4 -5.90 -6.78 5.02
C VAL A 4 -4.86 -7.78 4.57
N ASN A 5 -3.57 -7.48 4.78
CA ASN A 5 -2.48 -8.41 4.55
C ASN A 5 -2.21 -9.22 5.83
N PRO A 6 -2.63 -10.50 5.91
CA PRO A 6 -2.45 -11.30 7.13
C PRO A 6 -0.97 -11.59 7.42
N TYR A 7 -0.11 -11.59 6.39
CA TYR A 7 1.30 -11.94 6.46
C TYR A 7 2.25 -10.73 6.50
N GLY A 8 1.71 -9.51 6.51
CA GLY A 8 2.50 -8.29 6.59
C GLY A 8 3.38 -8.25 7.84
N GLY A 9 4.64 -7.85 7.67
CA GLY A 9 5.62 -7.55 8.73
C GLY A 9 5.73 -8.59 9.85
N LYS A 10 4.84 -8.48 10.83
CA LYS A 10 4.79 -9.29 12.06
C LYS A 10 3.80 -10.46 11.99
N LYS A 11 3.18 -10.72 10.84
CA LYS A 11 2.08 -11.70 10.65
C LYS A 11 0.88 -11.46 11.58
N LYS A 12 0.61 -10.18 11.84
CA LYS A 12 -0.45 -9.72 12.76
C LYS A 12 -1.51 -8.87 12.07
N GLY A 13 -1.48 -8.72 10.74
CA GLY A 13 -2.37 -7.80 10.03
C GLY A 13 -3.85 -8.04 10.30
N LEU A 14 -4.29 -9.31 10.26
CA LEU A 14 -5.67 -9.68 10.57
C LEU A 14 -6.03 -9.39 12.04
N GLN A 15 -5.16 -9.78 12.97
CA GLN A 15 -5.36 -9.50 14.39
C GLN A 15 -5.39 -7.99 14.70
N ILE A 16 -4.55 -7.20 14.03
CA ILE A 16 -4.54 -5.74 14.14
C ILE A 16 -5.88 -5.18 13.67
N TYR A 17 -6.37 -5.65 12.51
CA TYR A 17 -7.67 -5.25 12.00
C TYR A 17 -8.79 -5.54 13.01
N GLU A 18 -8.95 -6.80 13.41
CA GLU A 18 -10.04 -7.26 14.27
C GLU A 18 -10.03 -6.59 15.65
N LYS A 19 -8.85 -6.43 16.26
CA LYS A 19 -8.74 -5.96 17.65
C LYS A 19 -8.58 -4.46 17.81
N ARG A 20 -8.14 -3.75 16.77
CA ARG A 20 -7.77 -2.32 16.89
C ARG A 20 -8.41 -1.43 15.84
N VAL A 21 -8.64 -1.93 14.63
CA VAL A 21 -9.18 -1.12 13.53
C VAL A 21 -10.70 -1.20 13.50
N MET A 22 -11.24 -2.41 13.40
CA MET A 22 -12.67 -2.67 13.27
C MET A 22 -13.49 -2.01 14.40
N PRO A 23 -13.11 -2.10 15.69
CA PRO A 23 -13.89 -1.46 16.76
C PRO A 23 -13.95 0.07 16.62
N LEU A 24 -12.87 0.72 16.15
CA LEU A 24 -12.85 2.17 15.97
C LEU A 24 -13.71 2.61 14.78
N PHE A 25 -13.67 1.86 13.68
CA PHE A 25 -14.55 2.11 12.54
C PHE A 25 -16.02 1.91 12.91
N GLU A 26 -16.36 0.85 13.65
CA GLU A 26 -17.72 0.62 14.14
C GLU A 26 -18.20 1.75 15.06
N LEU A 27 -17.37 2.19 16.01
CA LEU A 27 -17.67 3.31 16.90
C LEU A 27 -17.88 4.64 16.15
N ALA A 28 -17.17 4.83 15.04
CA ALA A 28 -17.30 6.01 14.18
C ALA A 28 -18.44 5.89 13.15
N GLY A 29 -19.19 4.78 13.12
CA GLY A 29 -20.24 4.54 12.13
C GLY A 29 -19.73 4.30 10.71
N VAL A 30 -18.46 3.90 10.55
CA VAL A 30 -17.84 3.61 9.26
C VAL A 30 -18.13 2.15 8.88
N HIS A 31 -18.89 1.96 7.80
CA HIS A 31 -19.18 0.63 7.28
C HIS A 31 -17.99 0.07 6.48
N THR A 32 -17.53 -1.12 6.85
CA THR A 32 -16.33 -1.74 6.24
C THR A 32 -16.65 -3.04 5.52
N THR A 33 -16.29 -3.13 4.25
CA THR A 33 -16.15 -4.39 3.52
C THR A 33 -14.69 -4.82 3.53
N ILE A 34 -14.40 -5.97 4.15
CA ILE A 34 -13.03 -6.51 4.28
C ILE A 34 -12.68 -7.44 3.10
N THR A 35 -11.44 -7.32 2.61
CA THR A 35 -10.82 -8.28 1.69
C THR A 35 -9.47 -8.71 2.24
N ILE A 36 -9.36 -9.99 2.62
CA ILE A 36 -8.09 -10.56 3.10
C ILE A 36 -7.26 -10.97 1.89
N THR A 37 -6.09 -10.35 1.71
CA THR A 37 -5.21 -10.64 0.57
C THR A 37 -4.54 -11.99 0.76
N GLN A 38 -4.54 -12.80 -0.30
CA GLN A 38 -4.02 -14.18 -0.29
C GLN A 38 -2.64 -14.31 -0.95
N SER A 39 -2.27 -13.37 -1.82
CA SER A 39 -1.05 -13.41 -2.62
C SER A 39 -0.59 -12.01 -3.01
N ALA A 40 0.62 -11.90 -3.54
CA ALA A 40 1.13 -10.65 -4.10
C ALA A 40 0.28 -10.17 -5.27
N ASN A 41 0.03 -8.87 -5.34
CA ASN A 41 -0.85 -8.16 -6.27
C ASN A 41 -2.35 -8.48 -6.14
N HIS A 42 -2.79 -9.27 -5.17
CA HIS A 42 -4.22 -9.57 -5.01
C HIS A 42 -5.03 -8.30 -4.76
N ALA A 43 -4.54 -7.35 -3.95
CA ALA A 43 -5.24 -6.08 -3.74
C ALA A 43 -5.38 -5.28 -5.04
N ARG A 44 -4.29 -5.21 -5.83
CA ARG A 44 -4.26 -4.56 -7.14
C ARG A 44 -5.28 -5.18 -8.09
N ASP A 45 -5.27 -6.51 -8.22
CA ASP A 45 -6.11 -7.23 -9.18
C ASP A 45 -7.60 -7.17 -8.78
N THR A 46 -7.89 -7.12 -7.48
CA THR A 46 -9.25 -6.87 -6.97
C THR A 46 -9.74 -5.49 -7.41
N LEU A 47 -8.94 -4.44 -7.24
CA LEU A 47 -9.30 -3.07 -7.62
C LEU A 47 -9.51 -2.90 -9.14
N LEU A 48 -8.78 -3.66 -9.94
CA LEU A 48 -8.93 -3.66 -11.39
C LEU A 48 -10.24 -4.30 -11.88
N SER A 49 -10.87 -5.13 -11.05
CA SER A 49 -12.04 -5.95 -11.43
C SER A 49 -13.32 -5.61 -10.66
N CYS A 50 -13.25 -5.00 -9.48
CA CYS A 50 -14.43 -4.66 -8.68
C CYS A 50 -15.13 -3.37 -9.15
N SER A 51 -16.38 -3.17 -8.74
CA SER A 51 -17.04 -1.87 -8.83
C SER A 51 -16.71 -1.01 -7.61
N PHE A 52 -16.69 0.30 -7.81
CA PHE A 52 -16.55 1.30 -6.76
C PHE A 52 -17.88 1.90 -6.32
N ASP A 53 -19.01 1.35 -6.80
CA ASP A 53 -20.34 1.79 -6.38
C ASP A 53 -20.48 1.66 -4.86
N ASN A 54 -20.89 2.74 -4.19
CA ASN A 54 -21.04 2.83 -2.73
C ASN A 54 -19.72 2.64 -1.94
N ILE A 55 -18.57 2.94 -2.53
CA ILE A 55 -17.29 3.01 -1.82
C ILE A 55 -16.84 4.46 -1.74
N ASP A 56 -16.74 5.00 -0.51
CA ASP A 56 -16.24 6.37 -0.29
C ASP A 56 -14.71 6.43 -0.19
N ALA A 57 -14.09 5.36 0.34
CA ALA A 57 -12.65 5.29 0.58
C ALA A 57 -12.12 3.86 0.58
N ILE A 58 -10.82 3.74 0.33
CA ILE A 58 -10.07 2.49 0.42
C ILE A 58 -9.07 2.60 1.57
N THR A 59 -8.91 1.53 2.33
CA THR A 59 -7.91 1.46 3.39
C THR A 59 -7.16 0.15 3.27
N CYS A 60 -5.88 0.12 3.66
CA CYS A 60 -5.13 -1.12 3.77
C CYS A 60 -4.46 -1.28 5.13
N VAL A 61 -4.55 -2.48 5.71
CA VAL A 61 -3.80 -2.91 6.88
C VAL A 61 -2.59 -3.71 6.40
N GLY A 62 -1.40 -3.12 6.48
CA GLY A 62 -0.20 -3.70 5.89
C GLY A 62 1.01 -2.78 6.00
N GLY A 63 2.07 -3.12 5.28
CA GLY A 63 3.24 -2.25 5.11
C GLY A 63 3.25 -1.56 3.75
N ASP A 64 4.40 -0.98 3.41
CA ASP A 64 4.60 -0.20 2.19
C ASP A 64 4.23 -0.97 0.91
N GLY A 65 4.52 -2.28 0.86
CA GLY A 65 4.14 -3.13 -0.28
C GLY A 65 2.63 -3.31 -0.45
N THR A 66 1.88 -3.44 0.65
CA THR A 66 0.42 -3.55 0.57
C THR A 66 -0.19 -2.23 0.08
N PHE A 67 0.31 -1.10 0.60
CA PHE A 67 -0.10 0.22 0.14
C PHE A 67 0.25 0.43 -1.34
N ALA A 68 1.42 -0.05 -1.77
CA ALA A 68 1.84 -0.01 -3.16
C ALA A 68 0.90 -0.76 -4.10
N GLU A 69 0.44 -1.95 -3.73
CA GLU A 69 -0.56 -2.67 -4.52
C GLU A 69 -1.87 -1.91 -4.65
N VAL A 70 -2.32 -1.25 -3.58
CA VAL A 70 -3.58 -0.49 -3.56
C VAL A 70 -3.49 0.74 -4.47
N PHE A 71 -2.48 1.61 -4.31
CA PHE A 71 -2.40 2.79 -5.16
C PHE A 71 -2.09 2.42 -6.62
N ASN A 72 -1.28 1.39 -6.88
CA ASN A 72 -1.08 0.90 -8.25
C ASN A 72 -2.41 0.43 -8.85
N GLY A 73 -3.21 -0.34 -8.11
CA GLY A 73 -4.52 -0.81 -8.56
C GLY A 73 -5.45 0.34 -8.92
N LEU A 74 -5.53 1.36 -8.08
CA LEU A 74 -6.37 2.54 -8.31
C LEU A 74 -5.91 3.39 -9.49
N VAL A 75 -4.61 3.67 -9.62
CA VAL A 75 -4.08 4.47 -10.72
C VAL A 75 -4.24 3.73 -12.04
N LEU A 76 -3.93 2.43 -12.09
CA LEU A 76 -4.15 1.59 -13.28
C LEU A 76 -5.63 1.50 -13.66
N ARG A 77 -6.52 1.34 -12.67
CA ARG A 77 -7.95 1.34 -12.91
C ARG A 77 -8.43 2.67 -13.49
N THR A 78 -7.99 3.78 -12.90
CA THR A 78 -8.38 5.12 -13.36
C THR A 78 -7.83 5.42 -14.75
N ALA A 79 -6.61 4.98 -15.06
CA ALA A 79 -6.03 5.10 -16.40
C ALA A 79 -6.84 4.33 -17.43
N LYS A 80 -7.18 3.07 -17.12
CA LYS A 80 -8.03 2.23 -17.96
C LYS A 80 -9.40 2.87 -18.21
N ASP A 81 -10.07 3.35 -17.16
CA ASP A 81 -11.40 3.94 -17.26
C ASP A 81 -11.39 5.25 -18.08
N LYS A 82 -10.26 5.98 -18.09
CA LYS A 82 -10.06 7.19 -18.90
C LYS A 82 -9.46 6.92 -20.29
N GLY A 83 -9.18 5.67 -20.65
CA GLY A 83 -8.56 5.31 -21.93
C GLY A 83 -7.12 5.82 -22.08
N ILE A 84 -6.41 6.04 -20.97
CA ILE A 84 -5.01 6.46 -20.96
C ILE A 84 -4.13 5.22 -21.20
N ASP A 85 -3.23 5.29 -22.18
CA ASP A 85 -2.23 4.24 -22.38
C ASP A 85 -1.18 4.31 -21.27
N GLN A 86 -1.21 3.33 -20.37
CA GLN A 86 -0.26 3.23 -19.27
C GLN A 86 1.18 2.98 -19.73
N ASN A 87 1.38 2.48 -20.96
CA ASN A 87 2.70 2.19 -21.52
C ASN A 87 3.36 3.42 -22.14
N ASP A 88 2.61 4.50 -22.37
CA ASP A 88 3.15 5.77 -22.81
C ASP A 88 3.90 6.45 -21.64
N PRO A 89 5.22 6.65 -21.74
CA PRO A 89 6.00 7.33 -20.69
C PRO A 89 5.63 8.80 -20.49
N GLU A 90 5.07 9.44 -21.53
CA GLU A 90 4.67 10.85 -21.50
C GLU A 90 3.21 11.04 -21.02
N ALA A 91 2.49 9.95 -20.76
CA ALA A 91 1.13 10.01 -20.25
C ALA A 91 1.08 10.66 -18.87
N ILE A 92 0.17 11.62 -18.71
CA ILE A 92 -0.10 12.24 -17.41
C ILE A 92 -0.81 11.21 -16.52
N LEU A 93 -0.21 10.93 -15.35
CA LEU A 93 -0.80 10.00 -14.40
C LEU A 93 -2.16 10.50 -13.91
N PRO A 94 -3.22 9.69 -14.01
CA PRO A 94 -4.52 10.10 -13.54
C PRO A 94 -4.59 10.07 -12.02
N THR A 95 -5.21 11.09 -11.43
CA THR A 95 -5.58 11.10 -10.01
C THR A 95 -6.83 10.23 -9.80
N PRO A 96 -6.76 9.18 -8.96
CA PRO A 96 -7.95 8.41 -8.58
C PRO A 96 -8.93 9.27 -7.77
N SER A 97 -10.24 8.99 -7.91
CA SER A 97 -11.28 9.68 -7.13
C SER A 97 -11.35 9.22 -5.67
N LEU A 98 -11.00 7.95 -5.41
CA LEU A 98 -11.04 7.36 -4.08
C LEU A 98 -9.77 7.67 -3.29
N ARG A 99 -9.98 8.09 -2.03
CA ARG A 99 -8.89 8.30 -1.07
C ARG A 99 -8.37 6.97 -0.54
N VAL A 100 -7.09 6.92 -0.20
CA VAL A 100 -6.42 5.73 0.34
C VAL A 100 -5.87 6.00 1.73
N GLY A 101 -6.27 5.21 2.72
CA GLY A 101 -5.68 5.17 4.06
C GLY A 101 -4.73 3.99 4.24
N ILE A 102 -3.62 4.18 4.96
CA ILE A 102 -2.69 3.10 5.32
C ILE A 102 -2.69 2.89 6.84
N ILE A 103 -2.90 1.66 7.28
CA ILE A 103 -2.82 1.28 8.70
C ILE A 103 -1.56 0.42 8.87
N PRO A 104 -0.59 0.86 9.69
CA PRO A 104 0.72 0.23 9.79
C PRO A 104 0.62 -1.19 10.37
N ALA A 105 1.10 -2.16 9.60
CA ALA A 105 1.26 -3.55 10.03
C ALA A 105 2.51 -4.22 9.43
N GLY A 106 3.41 -3.44 8.83
CA GLY A 106 4.63 -3.88 8.19
C GLY A 106 5.84 -3.92 9.13
N SER A 107 7.03 -4.04 8.52
CA SER A 107 8.31 -4.01 9.25
C SER A 107 8.94 -2.61 9.27
N THR A 108 8.71 -1.82 8.22
CA THR A 108 9.27 -0.47 8.06
C THR A 108 8.18 0.59 8.26
N ASP A 109 7.05 0.45 7.54
CA ASP A 109 5.89 1.35 7.64
C ASP A 109 6.24 2.82 7.34
N THR A 110 7.16 3.03 6.38
CA THR A 110 7.62 4.37 6.00
C THR A 110 6.47 5.23 5.51
N MET A 111 5.63 4.71 4.61
CA MET A 111 4.50 5.48 4.08
C MET A 111 3.51 5.84 5.17
N ALA A 112 3.24 4.93 6.11
CA ALA A 112 2.34 5.22 7.23
C ALA A 112 2.91 6.32 8.13
N TYR A 113 4.21 6.28 8.41
CA TYR A 113 4.86 7.33 9.18
C TYR A 113 4.87 8.67 8.44
N CYS A 114 5.13 8.68 7.13
CA CYS A 114 5.13 9.90 6.32
C CYS A 114 3.77 10.60 6.30
N PHE A 115 2.66 9.85 6.24
CA PHE A 115 1.33 10.44 6.21
C PHE A 115 0.78 10.81 7.59
N HIS A 116 1.01 9.97 8.60
CA HIS A 116 0.39 10.15 9.92
C HIS A 116 1.31 10.79 10.96
N GLY A 117 2.62 10.90 10.67
CA GLY A 117 3.65 11.26 11.65
C GLY A 117 3.89 10.19 12.72
N THR A 118 3.28 9.00 12.58
CA THR A 118 3.31 7.92 13.57
C THR A 118 3.10 6.55 12.93
N THR A 119 3.59 5.51 13.59
CA THR A 119 3.28 4.09 13.28
C THR A 119 2.33 3.47 14.30
N ASP A 120 1.74 4.26 15.20
CA ASP A 120 0.68 3.78 16.08
C ASP A 120 -0.61 3.53 15.29
N VAL A 121 -1.11 2.29 15.39
CA VAL A 121 -2.29 1.82 14.67
C VAL A 121 -3.52 2.64 15.00
N GLN A 122 -3.78 2.90 16.29
CA GLN A 122 -5.02 3.55 16.71
C GLN A 122 -5.05 5.00 16.25
N THR A 123 -3.91 5.69 16.39
CA THR A 123 -3.74 7.06 15.91
C THR A 123 -3.93 7.14 14.39
N ALA A 124 -3.34 6.22 13.62
CA ALA A 124 -3.54 6.16 12.17
C ALA A 124 -5.01 5.95 11.79
N VAL A 125 -5.73 5.06 12.49
CA VAL A 125 -7.17 4.83 12.27
C VAL A 125 -7.99 6.08 12.59
N LEU A 126 -7.71 6.77 13.70
CA LEU A 126 -8.40 8.01 14.05
C LEU A 126 -8.18 9.11 13.00
N LEU A 127 -6.96 9.26 12.49
CA LEU A 127 -6.67 10.21 11.41
C LEU A 127 -7.42 9.87 10.12
N ILE A 128 -7.53 8.59 9.76
CA ILE A 128 -8.34 8.14 8.62
C ILE A 128 -9.82 8.46 8.84
N ILE A 129 -10.35 8.25 10.05
CA ILE A 129 -11.75 8.57 10.40
C ILE A 129 -12.01 10.08 10.32
N PHE A 130 -11.07 10.92 10.78
CA PHE A 130 -11.20 12.37 10.67
C PHE A 130 -11.19 12.86 9.22
N GLY A 131 -10.63 12.08 8.28
CA GLY A 131 -10.81 12.28 6.85
C GLY A 131 -9.95 13.38 6.24
N ASP A 132 -8.90 13.82 6.94
CA ASP A 132 -7.89 14.71 6.36
C ASP A 132 -7.15 14.00 5.21
N SER A 133 -6.65 14.77 4.25
CA SER A 133 -6.04 14.24 3.04
C SER A 133 -4.78 14.98 2.65
N VAL A 134 -3.75 14.22 2.29
CA VAL A 134 -2.48 14.73 1.79
C VAL A 134 -2.25 14.20 0.38
N GLY A 135 -1.67 15.02 -0.49
CA GLY A 135 -1.26 14.59 -1.83
C GLY A 135 -0.10 13.59 -1.77
N LEU A 136 -0.07 12.64 -2.70
CA LEU A 136 1.06 11.73 -2.89
C LEU A 136 1.53 11.80 -4.34
N ASP A 137 2.80 12.17 -4.52
CA ASP A 137 3.46 12.11 -5.82
C ASP A 137 3.84 10.67 -6.14
N LEU A 138 3.64 10.29 -7.41
CA LEU A 138 3.97 8.97 -7.93
C LEU A 138 4.90 9.11 -9.13
N CYS A 139 5.85 8.18 -9.22
CA CYS A 139 6.71 8.04 -10.39
C CYS A 139 6.33 6.77 -11.16
N SER A 140 6.21 6.86 -12.47
CA SER A 140 6.13 5.71 -13.36
C SER A 140 7.53 5.24 -13.76
N VAL A 141 7.71 3.93 -13.87
CA VAL A 141 8.93 3.34 -14.43
C VAL A 141 8.58 2.46 -15.60
N HIS A 142 9.21 2.76 -16.73
CA HIS A 142 9.04 2.02 -17.98
C HIS A 142 10.34 1.33 -18.38
N SER A 143 10.21 0.21 -19.08
CA SER A 143 11.30 -0.46 -19.77
C SER A 143 10.83 -0.82 -21.17
N ASN A 144 11.55 -0.36 -22.20
CA ASN A 144 11.20 -0.56 -23.60
C ASN A 144 9.71 -0.28 -23.90
N ALA A 145 9.22 0.90 -23.49
CA ALA A 145 7.82 1.31 -23.62
C ALA A 145 6.80 0.34 -22.98
N THR A 146 7.21 -0.40 -21.95
CA THR A 146 6.31 -1.18 -21.10
C THR A 146 6.37 -0.64 -19.69
N LEU A 147 5.21 -0.27 -19.13
CA LEU A 147 5.13 0.13 -17.73
C LEU A 147 5.48 -1.06 -16.83
N LEU A 148 6.49 -0.89 -15.99
CA LEU A 148 6.86 -1.87 -14.98
C LEU A 148 6.00 -1.72 -13.72
N ARG A 149 6.01 -0.53 -13.12
CA ARG A 149 5.27 -0.22 -11.89
C ARG A 149 5.26 1.29 -11.58
N TYR A 150 4.29 1.73 -10.78
CA TYR A 150 4.30 3.04 -10.13
C TYR A 150 4.91 2.95 -8.73
N TYR A 151 5.71 3.95 -8.35
CA TYR A 151 6.40 4.03 -7.07
C TYR A 151 6.09 5.34 -6.33
N SER A 152 6.00 5.26 -5.00
CA SER A 152 5.68 6.38 -4.12
C SER A 152 6.81 6.80 -3.19
N SER A 153 7.86 5.98 -3.04
CA SER A 153 8.92 6.22 -2.05
C SER A 153 10.31 6.13 -2.64
N VAL A 154 10.79 4.91 -2.94
CA VAL A 154 12.17 4.67 -3.37
C VAL A 154 12.20 3.64 -4.49
N ILE A 155 13.03 3.95 -5.48
CA ILE A 155 13.47 3.02 -6.53
C ILE A 155 14.98 2.98 -6.44
N SER A 156 15.55 1.79 -6.32
CA SER A 156 17.00 1.62 -6.16
C SER A 156 17.52 0.48 -7.01
N TYR A 157 18.66 0.70 -7.66
CA TYR A 157 19.44 -0.33 -8.35
C TYR A 157 20.88 -0.35 -7.80
N GLY A 158 21.62 -1.43 -8.07
CA GLY A 158 22.95 -1.65 -7.50
C GLY A 158 22.88 -2.06 -6.04
N TYR A 159 23.83 -1.62 -5.21
CA TYR A 159 23.98 -2.08 -3.82
C TYR A 159 22.68 -2.04 -3.01
N LEU A 160 21.95 -0.93 -3.00
CA LEU A 160 20.68 -0.84 -2.25
C LEU A 160 19.60 -1.79 -2.81
N GLY A 161 19.55 -1.96 -4.13
CA GLY A 161 18.65 -2.92 -4.77
C GLY A 161 19.00 -4.36 -4.43
N ASP A 162 20.30 -4.68 -4.37
CA ASP A 162 20.81 -6.00 -3.99
C ASP A 162 20.52 -6.32 -2.52
N VAL A 163 20.75 -5.35 -1.63
CA VAL A 163 20.41 -5.45 -0.20
C VAL A 163 18.91 -5.69 -0.02
N VAL A 164 18.05 -4.92 -0.68
CA VAL A 164 16.60 -5.12 -0.61
C VAL A 164 16.24 -6.52 -1.09
N ARG A 165 16.74 -6.93 -2.26
CA ARG A 165 16.49 -8.25 -2.86
C ARG A 165 16.91 -9.40 -1.95
N ASP A 166 18.10 -9.33 -1.36
CA ASP A 166 18.59 -10.37 -0.45
C ASP A 166 17.79 -10.39 0.86
N SER A 167 17.48 -9.21 1.40
CA SER A 167 16.78 -9.07 2.68
C SER A 167 15.38 -9.68 2.68
N GLU A 168 14.73 -9.79 1.53
CA GLU A 168 13.41 -10.42 1.37
C GLU A 168 13.42 -11.91 1.78
N ARG A 169 14.56 -12.61 1.65
CA ARG A 169 14.73 -14.00 2.13
C ARG A 169 14.66 -14.09 3.66
N PHE A 170 14.92 -12.98 4.34
CA PHE A 170 15.05 -12.90 5.79
C PHE A 170 13.94 -12.06 6.43
N ARG A 171 12.73 -12.03 5.84
CA ARG A 171 11.57 -11.33 6.42
C ARG A 171 11.30 -11.68 7.90
N TRP A 172 11.62 -12.91 8.30
CA TRP A 172 11.47 -13.39 9.68
C TRP A 172 12.37 -12.65 10.70
N MET A 173 13.46 -12.01 10.26
CA MET A 173 14.35 -11.21 11.12
C MET A 173 13.81 -9.80 11.42
N GLY A 174 12.66 -9.42 10.85
CA GLY A 174 12.14 -8.06 10.97
C GLY A 174 13.15 -7.03 10.41
N PRO A 175 13.26 -5.82 11.00
CA PRO A 175 14.13 -4.76 10.49
C PRO A 175 15.63 -5.12 10.43
N LYS A 176 16.12 -6.03 11.29
CA LYS A 176 17.53 -6.44 11.32
C LYS A 176 18.03 -7.08 10.02
N ARG A 177 17.12 -7.49 9.14
CA ARG A 177 17.45 -8.06 7.82
C ARG A 177 18.25 -7.10 6.94
N TYR A 178 18.03 -5.79 7.05
CA TYR A 178 18.71 -4.81 6.22
C TYR A 178 20.20 -4.71 6.59
N ASP A 179 20.52 -4.67 7.89
CA ASP A 179 21.90 -4.67 8.37
C ASP A 179 22.64 -5.96 8.00
N TYR A 180 21.94 -7.10 8.06
CA TYR A 180 22.51 -8.39 7.69
C TYR A 180 22.84 -8.45 6.21
N SER A 181 21.88 -8.14 5.34
CA SER A 181 22.10 -8.15 3.89
C SER A 181 23.11 -7.08 3.45
N GLY A 182 23.09 -5.90 4.07
CA GLY A 182 24.06 -4.83 3.79
C GLY A 182 25.51 -5.22 4.05
N LYS A 183 25.78 -6.08 5.03
CA LYS A 183 27.15 -6.57 5.31
C LYS A 183 27.61 -7.67 4.36
N ASN A 184 26.69 -8.30 3.64
CA ASN A 184 26.95 -9.47 2.79
C ASN A 184 26.81 -9.18 1.29
N CYS A 185 26.50 -7.93 0.90
CA CYS A 185 26.44 -7.44 -0.48
C CYS A 185 27.73 -6.76 -0.91
#